data_AF-A0A959NDX6-F1
#
_entry.id   AF-A0A959NDX6-F1
#
_cell.length_a   1.000
_cell.length_b   1.000
_cell.length_c   1.000
_cell.angle_alpha   90.00
_cell.angle_beta   90.00
_cell.angle_gamma   90.00
#
_symmetry.space_group_name_H-M   'P 1'
#
loop_
_entity.id
_entity.type
_entity.pdbx_description
1 polymer ?
#
loop_
_entity_poly.entity_id
_entity_poly.type
_entity_poly.pdbx_seq_one_letter_code
_entity_poly.pdbx_strand_id
1 'polypeptide(L)'
;MAIVLQTLFILLGLIILILLAFKMKSEKAENVLPENYWDILEEYVRFYRALPEADKKLFEKRVEKFLKEVKITGVNAEVEELDMMLIAAAAIIPVFAIPDWEY
;
A
#
# COMPACT_ATOMS: atom_id res chain seq x y z
N MET A 1 -27.12 12.88 38.70
CA MET A 1 -25.86 13.62 38.45
C MET A 1 -24.65 12.69 38.36
N ALA A 2 -24.38 11.86 39.37
CA ALA A 2 -23.23 10.96 39.38
C ALA A 2 -23.20 9.93 38.22
N ILE A 3 -24.34 9.30 37.91
CA ILE A 3 -24.44 8.31 36.82
C ILE A 3 -24.12 8.95 35.45
N VAL A 4 -24.65 10.14 35.19
CA VAL A 4 -24.41 10.89 33.94
C VAL A 4 -22.92 11.22 33.80
N LEU A 5 -22.28 11.67 34.89
CA LEU A 5 -20.85 11.96 34.90
C LEU A 5 -20.02 10.69 34.64
N GLN A 6 -20.38 9.57 35.26
CA GLN A 6 -19.72 8.29 35.06
C GLN A 6 -19.84 7.78 33.61
N THR A 7 -21.03 7.92 33.00
CA THR A 7 -21.22 7.55 31.59
C THR A 7 -20.39 8.40 30.63
N LEU A 8 -20.23 9.70 30.91
CA LEU A 8 -19.39 10.60 30.10
C LEU A 8 -17.91 10.21 30.19
N PHE A 9 -17.41 9.85 31.37
CA PHE A 9 -16.03 9.39 31.54
C PHE A 9 -15.76 8.08 30.78
N ILE A 10 -16.71 7.13 30.79
CA ILE A 10 -16.58 5.87 30.05
C ILE A 10 -16.56 6.12 28.54
N LEU A 11 -17.44 6.98 28.03
CA LEU A 11 -17.46 7.36 26.61
C LEU A 11 -16.17 8.06 26.19
N LEU A 12 -15.66 8.98 27.01
CA LEU A 12 -14.41 9.66 26.75
C LEU A 12 -13.23 8.68 26.70
N GLY A 13 -13.18 7.74 27.65
CA GLY A 13 -12.17 6.67 27.68
C GLY A 13 -12.23 5.78 26.44
N LEU A 14 -13.43 5.38 26.00
CA LEU A 14 -13.64 4.62 24.77
C LEU A 14 -13.18 5.39 23.53
N ILE A 15 -13.52 6.68 23.43
CA ILE A 15 -13.09 7.54 22.32
C ILE A 15 -11.56 7.63 22.28
N ILE A 16 -10.92 7.84 23.42
CA ILE A 16 -9.45 7.89 23.51
C ILE A 16 -8.82 6.56 23.10
N LEU A 17 -9.36 5.42 23.58
CA LEU A 17 -8.89 4.09 23.19
C LEU A 17 -9.01 3.85 21.69
N ILE A 18 -10.14 4.23 21.09
CA ILE A 18 -10.37 4.13 19.64
C ILE A 18 -9.34 4.98 18.90
N LEU A 19 -9.15 6.25 19.29
CA LEU A 19 -8.17 7.15 18.65
C LEU A 19 -6.74 6.62 18.75
N LEU A 20 -6.35 6.03 19.88
CA LEU A 20 -5.04 5.41 20.05
C LEU A 20 -4.86 4.16 19.16
N ALA A 21 -5.89 3.31 19.05
CA ALA A 21 -5.87 2.14 18.18
C ALA A 21 -5.76 2.52 16.70
N PHE A 22 -6.45 3.57 16.26
CA PHE A 22 -6.32 4.09 14.90
C PHE A 22 -4.93 4.69 14.62
N LYS A 23 -4.27 5.27 15.63
CA LYS A 23 -2.93 5.87 15.48
C LYS A 23 -1.80 4.83 15.41
N MET A 24 -2.02 3.63 15.95
CA MET A 24 -1.06 2.50 15.86
C MET A 24 -1.11 1.76 14.51
N LYS A 25 -2.10 2.03 13.65
CA LYS A 25 -2.23 1.34 12.38
C LYS A 25 -1.48 2.10 11.29
N SER A 26 -0.38 1.49 10.82
CA SER A 26 0.42 1.81 9.64
C SER A 26 1.71 2.59 9.89
N GLU A 27 2.76 1.88 10.30
CA GLU A 27 4.10 2.19 9.79
C GLU A 27 4.03 2.01 8.28
N LYS A 28 3.94 3.13 7.54
CA LYS A 28 3.97 3.10 6.07
C LYS A 28 5.27 2.41 5.64
N ALA A 29 5.17 1.54 4.63
CA ALA A 29 6.35 0.90 4.09
C ALA A 29 7.26 1.96 3.47
N GLU A 30 8.50 2.04 3.94
CA GLU A 30 9.53 2.96 3.42
C GLU A 30 10.20 2.36 2.18
N ASN A 31 9.39 1.83 1.26
CA ASN A 31 9.87 1.32 -0.01
C ASN A 31 10.17 2.53 -0.90
N VAL A 32 11.46 2.80 -1.14
CA VAL A 32 11.89 3.88 -2.01
C VAL A 32 11.64 3.46 -3.46
N LEU A 33 10.93 4.30 -4.20
CA LEU A 33 10.73 4.12 -5.64
C LEU A 33 12.01 4.51 -6.39
N PRO A 34 12.55 3.66 -7.28
CA PRO A 34 13.66 4.03 -8.15
C PRO A 34 13.30 5.22 -9.05
N GLU A 35 14.26 6.11 -9.35
CA GLU A 35 14.00 7.32 -10.15
C GLU A 35 13.43 7.05 -11.55
N ASN A 36 13.70 5.87 -12.14
CA ASN A 36 13.23 5.47 -13.46
C ASN A 36 12.48 4.12 -13.42
N TYR A 37 11.61 3.92 -12.44
CA TYR A 37 10.94 2.64 -12.25
C TYR A 37 10.05 2.21 -13.44
N TRP A 38 9.57 3.15 -14.27
CA TRP A 38 8.84 2.85 -15.50
C TRP A 38 9.69 2.08 -16.53
N ASP A 39 11.01 2.31 -16.56
CA ASP A 39 11.90 1.55 -17.45
C ASP A 39 11.97 0.08 -17.01
N ILE A 40 11.94 -0.18 -15.71
CA ILE A 40 11.85 -1.54 -15.16
C ILE A 40 10.52 -2.20 -15.57
N LEU A 41 9.41 -1.46 -15.48
CA LEU A 41 8.12 -1.99 -15.92
C LEU A 41 8.09 -2.26 -17.43
N GLU A 42 8.64 -1.35 -18.23
CA GLU A 42 8.73 -1.50 -19.68
C GLU A 42 9.64 -2.67 -20.08
N GLU A 43 10.77 -2.87 -19.40
CA GLU A 43 11.73 -3.94 -19.70
C GLU A 43 11.23 -5.32 -19.26
N TYR A 44 10.72 -5.44 -18.04
CA TYR A 44 10.46 -6.75 -17.42
C TYR A 44 8.98 -7.17 -17.42
N VAL A 45 8.03 -6.23 -17.47
CA VAL A 45 6.61 -6.53 -17.25
C VAL A 45 5.83 -6.52 -18.57
N ARG A 46 5.67 -7.71 -19.18
CA ARG A 46 4.94 -7.86 -20.45
C ARG A 46 3.50 -7.33 -20.41
N PHE A 47 2.81 -7.49 -19.28
CA PHE A 47 1.46 -6.97 -19.09
C PHE A 47 1.43 -5.45 -19.25
N TYR A 48 2.34 -4.75 -18.55
CA TYR A 48 2.47 -3.30 -18.60
C TYR A 48 2.75 -2.81 -20.03
N ARG A 49 3.68 -3.44 -20.75
CA ARG A 49 3.95 -3.12 -22.16
C ARG A 49 2.72 -3.19 -23.07
N ALA A 50 1.79 -4.10 -22.78
CA ALA A 50 0.59 -4.31 -23.58
C ALA A 50 -0.53 -3.32 -23.25
N LEU A 51 -0.39 -2.51 -22.18
CA LEU A 51 -1.40 -1.55 -21.78
C LEU A 51 -1.38 -0.31 -22.69
N PRO A 52 -2.56 0.27 -23.00
CA PRO A 52 -2.67 1.63 -23.52
C PRO A 52 -2.02 2.64 -22.56
N GLU A 53 -1.61 3.79 -23.08
CA GLU A 53 -0.95 4.87 -22.31
C GLU A 53 -1.75 5.31 -21.06
N ALA A 54 -3.09 5.37 -21.16
CA ALA A 54 -3.93 5.72 -20.01
C ALA A 54 -3.89 4.65 -18.91
N ASP A 55 -3.87 3.38 -19.31
CA ASP A 55 -3.85 2.25 -18.39
C ASP A 55 -2.45 2.04 -17.79
N LYS A 56 -1.39 2.36 -18.54
CA LYS A 56 -0.01 2.41 -18.01
C LYS A 56 0.08 3.35 -16.82
N LYS A 57 -0.42 4.59 -16.95
CA LYS A 57 -0.45 5.57 -15.85
C LYS A 57 -1.25 5.10 -14.64
N LEU A 58 -2.36 4.42 -14.88
CA LEU A 58 -3.15 3.82 -13.79
C LEU A 58 -2.38 2.68 -13.11
N PHE A 59 -1.70 1.84 -13.88
CA PHE A 59 -0.89 0.74 -13.38
C PHE A 59 0.27 1.24 -12.51
N GLU A 60 1.03 2.23 -13.00
CA GLU A 60 2.10 2.91 -12.27
C GLU A 60 1.61 3.46 -10.92
N LYS A 61 0.51 4.22 -10.94
CA LYS A 61 -0.10 4.78 -9.72
C LYS A 61 -0.47 3.69 -8.71
N ARG A 62 -0.96 2.55 -9.17
CA ARG A 62 -1.32 1.41 -8.29
C ARG A 62 -0.08 0.69 -7.75
N VAL A 63 0.98 0.55 -8.54
CA VAL A 63 2.27 0.02 -8.11
C VAL A 63 2.89 0.94 -7.05
N GLU A 64 2.93 2.25 -7.28
CA GLU A 64 3.41 3.22 -6.29
C GLU A 64 2.62 3.16 -4.98
N LYS A 65 1.29 3.04 -5.08
CA LYS A 65 0.42 2.93 -3.91
C LYS A 65 0.69 1.65 -3.14
N PHE A 66 0.77 0.51 -3.82
CA PHE A 66 1.11 -0.78 -3.22
C PHE A 66 2.44 -0.70 -2.47
N LEU A 67 3.49 -0.13 -3.07
CA LEU A 67 4.79 0.01 -2.43
C LEU A 67 4.76 0.94 -1.20
N LYS A 68 3.89 1.93 -1.15
CA LYS A 68 3.73 2.80 0.04
C LYS A 68 2.99 2.12 1.20
N GLU A 69 2.11 1.17 0.90
CA GLU A 69 1.20 0.56 1.87
C GLU A 69 1.63 -0.83 2.33
N VAL A 70 2.31 -1.57 1.45
CA VAL A 70 2.69 -2.97 1.68
C VAL A 70 4.18 -3.09 1.95
N LYS A 71 4.53 -3.55 3.15
CA LYS A 71 5.91 -3.86 3.53
C LYS A 71 6.34 -5.17 2.88
N ILE A 72 7.42 -5.13 2.10
CA ILE A 72 8.05 -6.32 1.53
C ILE A 72 9.20 -6.72 2.45
N THR A 73 9.29 -7.99 2.83
CA THR A 73 10.32 -8.49 3.74
C THR A 73 10.85 -9.81 3.23
N GLY A 74 12.15 -9.87 2.93
CA GLY A 74 12.84 -11.09 2.57
C GLY A 74 13.03 -11.99 3.79
N VAL A 75 12.79 -13.29 3.64
CA VAL A 75 13.07 -14.29 4.67
C VAL A 75 14.37 -15.00 4.31
N ASN A 76 15.44 -14.68 5.03
CA ASN A 76 16.81 -15.13 4.71
C ASN A 76 17.26 -14.77 3.29
N ALA A 77 16.72 -13.67 2.74
CA ALA A 77 17.04 -13.16 1.43
C ALA A 77 17.07 -11.62 1.48
N GLU A 78 17.96 -11.04 0.70
CA GLU A 78 17.94 -9.62 0.39
C GLU A 78 16.83 -9.35 -0.64
N VAL A 79 16.19 -8.19 -0.53
CA VAL A 79 15.17 -7.75 -1.49
C VAL A 79 15.77 -6.57 -2.24
N GLU A 80 16.11 -6.77 -3.51
CA GLU A 80 16.66 -5.73 -4.35
C GLU A 80 15.55 -4.81 -4.89
N GLU A 81 15.93 -3.64 -5.43
CA GLU A 81 14.98 -2.71 -6.04
C GLU A 81 14.17 -3.35 -7.17
N LEU A 82 14.81 -4.19 -7.98
CA LEU A 82 14.16 -4.95 -9.04
C LEU A 82 13.12 -5.91 -8.47
N ASP A 83 13.45 -6.66 -7.42
CA ASP A 83 12.51 -7.59 -6.77
C ASP A 83 11.28 -6.85 -6.26
N MET A 84 11.48 -5.71 -5.59
CA MET A 84 10.41 -4.85 -5.09
C MET A 84 9.44 -4.44 -6.21
N MET A 85 9.98 -3.97 -7.34
CA MET A 85 9.18 -3.55 -8.48
C MET A 85 8.41 -4.71 -9.11
N LEU A 86 9.05 -5.87 -9.28
CA LEU A 86 8.41 -7.04 -9.87
C LEU A 86 7.34 -7.64 -8.93
N ILE A 87 7.56 -7.62 -7.62
CA ILE A 87 6.57 -8.02 -6.61
C ILE A 87 5.35 -7.10 -6.67
N ALA A 88 5.55 -5.79 -6.70
CA ALA A 88 4.45 -4.84 -6.79
C ALA A 88 3.66 -5.00 -8.10
N ALA A 89 4.35 -5.15 -9.24
CA ALA A 89 3.70 -5.43 -10.51
C ALA A 89 2.89 -6.73 -10.47
N ALA A 90 3.47 -7.81 -9.94
CA ALA A 90 2.80 -9.10 -9.80
C ALA A 90 1.56 -9.04 -8.89
N ALA A 91 1.58 -8.20 -7.86
CA ALA A 91 0.42 -7.97 -7.00
C ALA A 91 -0.71 -7.21 -7.73
N ILE A 92 -0.38 -6.23 -8.55
CA ILE A 92 -1.39 -5.41 -9.24
C ILE A 92 -2.01 -6.12 -10.45
N ILE A 93 -1.26 -6.91 -11.22
CA ILE A 93 -1.74 -7.53 -12.48
C ILE A 93 -3.07 -8.30 -12.31
N PRO A 94 -3.24 -9.22 -11.32
CA PRO A 94 -4.46 -10.01 -11.19
C PRO A 94 -5.70 -9.19 -10.85
N VAL A 95 -5.51 -8.03 -10.22
CA VAL A 95 -6.58 -7.15 -9.74
C VAL A 95 -6.70 -5.86 -10.56
N PHE A 96 -5.96 -5.75 -11.67
CA PHE A 96 -5.90 -4.52 -12.45
C PHE A 96 -7.26 -4.12 -13.02
N ALA A 97 -8.03 -5.10 -13.51
CA ALA A 97 -9.38 -4.90 -14.04
C ALA A 97 -10.46 -4.70 -12.96
N ILE A 98 -10.11 -4.79 -11.68
CA ILE A 98 -11.02 -4.52 -10.56
C ILE A 98 -10.77 -3.08 -10.10
N PRO A 99 -11.71 -2.16 -10.35
CA PRO A 99 -11.59 -0.77 -9.89
C PRO A 99 -11.50 -0.71 -8.37
N ASP A 100 -10.75 0.27 -7.86
CA ASP A 100 -10.66 0.59 -6.43
C ASP A 100 -10.16 -0.54 -5.51
N TRP A 101 -9.54 -1.57 -6.06
CA TRP A 101 -8.90 -2.62 -5.26
C TRP A 101 -7.55 -2.16 -4.69
N GLU A 102 -7.40 -2.34 -3.37
CA GLU A 102 -6.25 -1.96 -2.54
C GLU A 102 -5.87 -3.13 -1.62
N TYR A 103 -4.60 -3.19 -1.21
CA TYR A 103 -4.03 -4.27 -0.37
C TYR A 103 -3.88 -3.87 1.09
#